data_AF-A0A968TTG9-F1
#
_entry.id   AF-A0A968TTG9-F1
#
_cell.length_a   1.000
_cell.length_b   1.000
_cell.length_c   1.000
_cell.angle_alpha   90.00
_cell.angle_beta   90.00
_cell.angle_gamma   90.00
#
_symmetry.space_group_name_H-M   'P 1'
#
loop_
_entity.id
_entity.type
_entity.pdbx_description
1 polymer ?
#
loop_
_entity_poly.entity_id
_entity_poly.type
_entity_poly.pdbx_seq_one_letter_code
_entity_poly.pdbx_strand_id
1 'polypeptide(L)'
;MRASLRPGIKGLLARSKFTGGPDLDLSHLGDIAEAGTGGAWLTAQPKMNNYLTLFEKRLNQDEFNYITQNQLYNAANQAPFAQTQGINLPDGSTAFATYGTVGAIEIKAAWIQLDDPSVWPLFKISKAYVSYPVAGGGQTPPELVTVGLVGLHIIRKTPNAQQFFWSTFEHVNNDPSTTDIQNQTLKAWYTYYNPACNPQTDYYKCEVNRRPVPGTDPYDAPVQVVRTTPLSTSTANNIVALNQSVWSTIAAANPNSVFLNYQLVNTLWPNANTSIPPGASTPLTDGNAQPPETQQPVANTILETYHQTINCLTCHASAPIATPGTPELRVVVRRPSSEPAKPLSAGATSEASLASDYSFLFGEAQSPPVVEKQ
;
A
#
# COMPACT_ATOMS: atom_id res chain seq x y z
N MET A 1 6.84 10.95 10.96
CA MET A 1 6.16 12.17 10.46
C MET A 1 6.74 13.42 11.12
N ARG A 2 7.10 14.50 10.39
CA ARG A 2 7.53 15.79 10.98
C ARG A 2 6.69 16.95 10.42
N ALA A 3 6.11 17.77 11.29
CA ALA A 3 5.44 19.01 10.92
C ALA A 3 6.28 20.24 11.33
N SER A 4 7.00 20.87 10.39
CA SER A 4 7.49 22.25 10.54
C SER A 4 7.20 23.12 9.30
N LEU A 5 6.93 24.41 9.51
CA LEU A 5 6.69 25.41 8.47
C LEU A 5 8.02 26.09 8.09
N ARG A 6 8.72 25.59 7.06
CA ARG A 6 9.74 26.32 6.25
C ARG A 6 9.86 25.66 4.84
N PRO A 7 10.27 26.40 3.78
CA PRO A 7 10.12 25.99 2.39
C PRO A 7 11.19 24.97 1.98
N GLY A 8 10.75 23.85 1.42
CA GLY A 8 11.61 22.78 0.92
C GLY A 8 11.18 21.40 1.41
N ILE A 9 10.21 20.83 0.70
CA ILE A 9 9.79 19.41 0.71
C ILE A 9 9.07 18.93 2.00
N LYS A 10 7.75 18.74 1.87
CA LYS A 10 6.91 18.01 2.81
C LYS A 10 5.86 17.22 2.02
N GLY A 11 5.88 15.90 2.13
CA GLY A 11 4.79 15.04 1.68
C GLY A 11 3.94 14.57 2.87
N LEU A 12 2.75 15.14 3.00
CA LEU A 12 1.53 14.51 3.54
C LEU A 12 0.41 15.21 2.76
N LEU A 13 0.02 14.64 1.61
CA LEU A 13 -0.92 15.30 0.73
C LEU A 13 -2.22 14.51 0.64
N ALA A 14 -3.28 15.05 1.25
CA ALA A 14 -4.64 14.84 0.79
C ALA A 14 -4.95 15.91 -0.28
N ARG A 15 -5.47 15.51 -1.45
CA ARG A 15 -6.18 16.42 -2.38
C ARG A 15 -7.43 15.71 -2.86
N SER A 16 -8.58 16.13 -2.34
CA SER A 16 -9.89 15.80 -2.89
C SER A 16 -10.14 16.64 -4.16
N LYS A 17 -10.73 16.06 -5.21
CA LYS A 17 -11.25 16.80 -6.37
C LYS A 17 -12.78 16.68 -6.41
N PHE A 18 -13.46 17.55 -5.66
CA PHE A 18 -14.62 18.23 -6.26
C PHE A 18 -14.05 19.33 -7.18
N THR A 19 -14.65 19.46 -8.36
CA THR A 19 -14.20 20.24 -9.52
C THR A 19 -13.77 21.67 -9.15
N GLY A 20 -12.50 22.03 -9.45
CA GLY A 20 -11.99 23.40 -9.37
C GLY A 20 -10.63 23.60 -8.67
N GLY A 21 -10.04 22.56 -8.08
CA GLY A 21 -8.73 22.65 -7.42
C GLY A 21 -7.52 22.44 -8.35
N PRO A 22 -6.36 23.07 -8.08
CA PRO A 22 -5.15 22.96 -8.92
C PRO A 22 -4.62 21.52 -8.96
N ASP A 23 -3.87 21.19 -10.02
CA ASP A 23 -3.38 19.86 -10.38
C ASP A 23 -2.86 19.04 -9.20
N LEU A 24 -3.12 17.73 -9.27
CA LEU A 24 -2.65 16.72 -8.31
C LEU A 24 -1.12 16.77 -8.24
N ASP A 25 -0.60 17.46 -7.22
CA ASP A 25 0.82 17.45 -6.88
C ASP A 25 1.09 16.20 -6.02
N LEU A 26 1.65 15.16 -6.65
CA LEU A 26 2.25 13.99 -6.00
C LEU A 26 3.69 14.37 -5.68
N SER A 27 3.89 15.09 -4.57
CA SER A 27 5.11 15.90 -4.41
C SER A 27 6.41 15.11 -4.30
N HIS A 28 6.40 13.78 -4.11
CA HIS A 28 7.48 12.83 -4.46
C HIS A 28 6.94 11.39 -4.37
N LEU A 29 6.79 10.68 -5.49
CA LEU A 29 6.66 9.23 -5.48
C LEU A 29 8.07 8.62 -5.50
N GLY A 30 8.46 7.98 -4.41
CA GLY A 30 9.77 7.33 -4.29
C GLY A 30 9.75 6.09 -3.39
N ASP A 31 8.58 5.73 -2.85
CA ASP A 31 8.41 4.46 -2.17
C ASP A 31 8.20 3.37 -3.23
N ILE A 32 9.06 2.37 -3.19
CA ILE A 32 9.07 1.23 -4.12
C ILE A 32 8.90 -0.09 -3.38
N ALA A 33 8.84 -0.04 -2.05
CA ALA A 33 8.83 -1.24 -1.22
C ALA A 33 7.40 -1.74 -1.02
N GLU A 34 7.20 -3.03 -1.31
CA GLU A 34 5.97 -3.71 -0.92
C GLU A 34 5.98 -3.97 0.60
N ALA A 35 4.84 -3.76 1.25
CA ALA A 35 4.72 -3.91 2.70
C ALA A 35 5.05 -5.34 3.17
N GLY A 36 5.74 -5.47 4.31
CA GLY A 36 6.04 -6.78 4.90
C GLY A 36 7.04 -7.64 4.11
N THR A 37 7.80 -7.05 3.18
CA THR A 37 8.79 -7.79 2.36
C THR A 37 10.24 -7.51 2.73
N GLY A 38 10.48 -6.57 3.65
CA GLY A 38 11.84 -6.11 3.99
C GLY A 38 12.46 -5.20 2.93
N GLY A 39 11.64 -4.50 2.12
CA GLY A 39 12.10 -3.55 1.12
C GLY A 39 12.16 -4.10 -0.32
N ALA A 40 11.56 -5.26 -0.58
CA ALA A 40 11.45 -5.78 -1.93
C ALA A 40 10.53 -4.89 -2.77
N TRP A 41 10.86 -4.74 -4.04
CA TRP A 41 10.11 -3.92 -5.00
C TRP A 41 9.41 -4.77 -6.05
N LEU A 42 8.72 -4.10 -6.96
CA LEU A 42 8.11 -4.74 -8.13
C LEU A 42 8.49 -3.96 -9.40
N THR A 43 9.14 -4.64 -10.34
CA THR A 43 9.54 -4.07 -11.63
C THR A 43 8.65 -4.60 -12.74
N ALA A 44 8.08 -3.69 -13.53
CA ALA A 44 7.22 -4.02 -14.65
C ALA A 44 8.00 -4.66 -15.80
N GLN A 45 7.28 -5.23 -16.77
CA GLN A 45 7.87 -5.88 -17.93
C GLN A 45 8.44 -4.85 -18.93
N PRO A 46 9.26 -5.28 -19.92
CA PRO A 46 9.83 -4.36 -20.92
C PRO A 46 8.82 -3.54 -21.71
N LYS A 47 7.56 -4.01 -21.83
CA LYS A 47 6.45 -3.24 -22.43
C LYS A 47 6.18 -1.92 -21.70
N MET A 48 6.55 -1.84 -20.42
CA MET A 48 6.47 -0.68 -19.53
C MET A 48 7.86 -0.18 -19.14
N ASN A 49 8.85 -0.36 -20.04
CA ASN A 49 10.23 0.14 -19.89
C ASN A 49 10.95 -0.31 -18.60
N ASN A 50 10.58 -1.47 -18.05
CA ASN A 50 11.14 -2.00 -16.80
C ASN A 50 11.06 -0.99 -15.64
N TYR A 51 10.01 -0.16 -15.60
CA TYR A 51 9.84 0.77 -14.51
C TYR A 51 9.52 0.07 -13.20
N LEU A 52 10.07 0.62 -12.12
CA LEU A 52 9.65 0.27 -10.77
C LEU A 52 8.22 0.75 -10.52
N THR A 53 7.46 -0.10 -9.86
CA THR A 53 6.14 0.23 -9.32
C THR A 53 6.32 1.18 -8.15
N LEU A 54 5.56 2.26 -8.16
CA LEU A 54 5.61 3.31 -7.16
C LEU A 54 4.40 3.18 -6.24
N PHE A 55 4.63 3.18 -4.94
CA PHE A 55 3.58 3.08 -3.95
C PHE A 55 3.28 4.42 -3.30
N GLU A 56 2.02 4.60 -2.92
CA GLU A 56 1.54 5.78 -2.23
C GLU A 56 0.57 5.37 -1.12
N LYS A 57 0.65 6.06 0.01
CA LYS A 57 -0.36 6.01 1.06
C LYS A 57 -0.97 7.40 1.24
N ARG A 58 -2.29 7.50 1.33
CA ARG A 58 -2.98 8.73 1.73
C ARG A 58 -4.06 8.43 2.75
N LEU A 59 -4.39 9.44 3.51
CA LEU A 59 -5.46 9.45 4.50
C LEU A 59 -6.42 10.60 4.20
N ASN A 60 -7.66 10.48 4.66
CA ASN A 60 -8.66 11.55 4.53
C ASN A 60 -8.56 12.59 5.67
N GLN A 61 -9.41 13.61 5.60
CA GLN A 61 -9.37 14.73 6.54
C GLN A 61 -9.69 14.31 7.98
N ASP A 62 -10.64 13.40 8.18
CA ASP A 62 -11.05 12.94 9.52
C ASP A 62 -9.88 12.27 10.25
N GLU A 63 -9.20 11.35 9.58
CA GLU A 63 -8.03 10.68 10.11
C GLU A 63 -6.86 11.66 10.33
N PHE A 64 -6.64 12.58 9.39
CA PHE A 64 -5.63 13.64 9.52
C PHE A 64 -5.87 14.47 10.80
N ASN A 65 -7.12 14.89 10.99
CA ASN A 65 -7.53 15.70 12.14
C ASN A 65 -7.30 14.92 13.44
N TYR A 66 -7.69 13.65 13.49
CA TYR A 66 -7.46 12.79 14.64
C TYR A 66 -5.97 12.67 14.98
N ILE A 67 -5.12 12.38 13.99
CA ILE A 67 -3.67 12.23 14.21
C ILE A 67 -3.04 13.55 14.66
N THR A 68 -3.43 14.66 14.04
CA THR A 68 -2.79 15.97 14.30
C THR A 68 -3.24 16.60 15.61
N GLN A 69 -4.54 16.59 15.91
CA GLN A 69 -5.09 17.19 17.13
C GLN A 69 -4.66 16.41 18.39
N ASN A 70 -4.51 15.08 18.29
CA ASN A 70 -3.98 14.24 19.37
C ASN A 70 -2.44 14.14 19.35
N GLN A 71 -1.78 14.84 18.42
CA GLN A 71 -0.32 14.84 18.24
C GLN A 71 0.30 13.44 18.08
N LEU A 72 -0.43 12.50 17.50
CA LEU A 72 -0.01 11.10 17.32
C LEU A 72 1.02 10.93 16.19
N TYR A 73 1.31 11.98 15.41
CA TYR A 73 2.46 12.00 14.50
C TYR A 73 3.82 11.96 15.24
N ASN A 74 3.81 12.23 16.55
CA ASN A 74 4.96 12.14 17.44
C ASN A 74 4.93 10.81 18.20
N ALA A 75 5.97 9.98 18.01
CA ALA A 75 6.07 8.67 18.65
C ALA A 75 5.96 8.74 20.18
N ALA A 76 6.50 9.79 20.80
CA ALA A 76 6.45 9.98 22.26
C ALA A 76 5.02 10.14 22.82
N ASN A 77 4.08 10.59 22.00
CA ASN A 77 2.69 10.81 22.42
C ASN A 77 1.81 9.57 22.22
N GLN A 78 2.25 8.60 21.41
CA GLN A 78 1.41 7.45 21.07
C GLN A 78 1.23 6.48 22.24
N ALA A 79 2.30 6.13 22.96
CA ALA A 79 2.21 5.17 24.06
C ALA A 79 1.30 5.65 25.22
N PRO A 80 1.43 6.89 25.74
CA PRO A 80 0.52 7.40 26.77
C PRO A 80 -0.94 7.44 26.29
N PHE A 81 -1.16 7.82 25.02
CA PHE A 81 -2.50 7.89 24.44
C PHE A 81 -3.12 6.49 24.30
N ALA A 82 -2.36 5.54 23.75
CA ALA A 82 -2.80 4.15 23.58
C ALA A 82 -3.13 3.49 24.94
N GLN A 83 -2.38 3.77 26.00
CA GLN A 83 -2.65 3.21 27.34
C GLN A 83 -3.88 3.79 28.01
N THR A 84 -4.19 5.08 27.81
CA THR A 84 -5.25 5.78 28.54
C THR A 84 -6.57 5.81 27.78
N GLN A 85 -6.53 6.04 26.46
CA GLN A 85 -7.70 6.19 25.59
C GLN A 85 -7.85 5.02 24.62
N GLY A 86 -6.74 4.36 24.26
CA GLY A 86 -6.67 3.50 23.08
C GLY A 86 -6.61 4.34 21.81
N ILE A 87 -5.90 3.86 20.78
CA ILE A 87 -5.94 4.49 19.46
C ILE A 87 -7.15 3.91 18.73
N ASN A 88 -8.15 4.74 18.48
CA ASN A 88 -9.32 4.42 17.65
C ASN A 88 -9.51 5.57 16.67
N LEU A 89 -9.16 5.35 15.41
CA LEU A 89 -9.40 6.28 14.31
C LEU A 89 -10.91 6.60 14.20
N PRO A 90 -11.27 7.80 13.69
CA PRO A 90 -12.66 8.19 13.56
C PRO A 90 -13.47 7.20 12.76
N ASP A 91 -14.69 6.89 13.21
CA ASP A 91 -15.60 6.00 12.49
C ASP A 91 -16.77 6.75 11.83
N GLY A 92 -16.79 8.08 11.95
CA GLY A 92 -17.86 8.95 11.42
C GLY A 92 -19.09 9.05 12.32
N SER A 93 -19.09 8.39 13.49
CA SER A 93 -20.11 8.60 14.50
C SER A 93 -19.99 9.96 15.19
N THR A 94 -21.02 10.35 15.93
CA THR A 94 -21.03 11.59 16.71
C THR A 94 -19.93 11.63 17.77
N ALA A 95 -19.41 10.48 18.22
CA ALA A 95 -18.31 10.42 19.17
C ALA A 95 -17.01 11.02 18.61
N PHE A 96 -16.84 11.02 17.29
CA PHE A 96 -15.67 11.55 16.59
C PHE A 96 -15.95 12.83 15.81
N ALA A 97 -17.10 13.48 16.03
CA ALA A 97 -17.55 14.65 15.27
C ALA A 97 -16.55 15.83 15.30
N THR A 98 -15.71 15.92 16.33
CA THR A 98 -14.63 16.93 16.41
C THR A 98 -13.53 16.74 15.35
N TYR A 99 -13.40 15.54 14.78
CA TYR A 99 -12.43 15.23 13.73
C TYR A 99 -13.09 15.22 12.34
N GLY A 100 -14.38 14.92 12.26
CA GLY A 100 -15.19 14.91 11.04
C GLY A 100 -16.38 13.96 11.15
N THR A 101 -17.12 13.78 10.06
CA THR A 101 -18.37 12.99 10.03
C THR A 101 -18.35 11.86 9.01
N VAL A 102 -17.22 11.60 8.36
CA VAL A 102 -17.08 10.59 7.30
C VAL A 102 -16.53 9.28 7.86
N GLY A 103 -15.66 9.37 8.87
CA GLY A 103 -14.81 8.29 9.34
C GLY A 103 -13.47 8.26 8.60
N ALA A 104 -12.48 7.59 9.18
CA ALA A 104 -11.16 7.43 8.62
C ALA A 104 -11.21 6.65 7.31
N ILE A 105 -10.48 7.14 6.32
CA ILE A 105 -10.27 6.47 5.04
C ILE A 105 -8.78 6.53 4.73
N GLU A 106 -8.16 5.35 4.69
CA GLU A 106 -6.81 5.16 4.19
C GLU A 106 -6.86 4.57 2.78
N ILE A 107 -5.99 5.05 1.91
CA ILE A 107 -5.75 4.46 0.60
C ILE A 107 -4.29 4.07 0.48
N LYS A 108 -4.06 2.90 -0.14
CA LYS A 108 -2.74 2.48 -0.61
C LYS A 108 -2.85 2.28 -2.12
N ALA A 109 -2.08 3.02 -2.91
CA ALA A 109 -2.13 2.96 -4.36
C ALA A 109 -0.78 2.53 -4.91
N ALA A 110 -0.81 1.78 -6.02
CA ALA A 110 0.35 1.41 -6.82
C ALA A 110 0.23 2.05 -8.20
N TRP A 111 1.33 2.62 -8.66
CA TRP A 111 1.42 3.42 -9.88
C TRP A 111 2.59 2.94 -10.75
N ILE A 112 2.42 3.03 -12.07
CA ILE A 112 3.49 2.78 -13.04
C ILE A 112 3.67 3.99 -13.95
N GLN A 113 4.91 4.36 -14.27
CA GLN A 113 5.19 5.42 -15.24
C GLN A 113 4.74 4.98 -16.65
N LEU A 114 4.14 5.91 -17.40
CA LEU A 114 3.59 5.69 -18.74
C LEU A 114 4.21 6.66 -19.76
N ASP A 115 5.22 6.18 -20.48
CA ASP A 115 5.90 6.99 -21.51
C ASP A 115 5.12 7.07 -22.82
N ASP A 116 4.37 6.02 -23.16
CA ASP A 116 3.61 5.91 -24.41
C ASP A 116 2.20 6.51 -24.23
N PRO A 117 1.88 7.66 -24.84
CA PRO A 117 0.56 8.28 -24.68
C PRO A 117 -0.57 7.44 -25.27
N SER A 118 -0.28 6.48 -26.16
CA SER A 118 -1.30 5.61 -26.75
C SER A 118 -1.95 4.67 -25.73
N VAL A 119 -1.27 4.35 -24.63
CA VAL A 119 -1.83 3.51 -23.56
C VAL A 119 -2.56 4.31 -22.48
N TRP A 120 -2.39 5.63 -22.42
CA TRP A 120 -3.00 6.47 -21.37
C TRP A 120 -4.53 6.31 -21.23
N PRO A 121 -5.33 6.17 -22.31
CA PRO A 121 -6.77 5.95 -22.18
C PRO A 121 -7.16 4.68 -21.43
N LEU A 122 -6.24 3.74 -21.26
CA LEU A 122 -6.47 2.48 -20.55
C LEU A 122 -6.33 2.64 -19.03
N PHE A 123 -5.57 3.63 -18.57
CA PHE A 123 -5.24 3.81 -17.15
C PHE A 123 -5.89 5.06 -16.55
N LYS A 124 -6.30 4.97 -15.29
CA LYS A 124 -6.53 6.16 -14.49
C LYS A 124 -5.18 6.86 -14.29
N ILE A 125 -4.95 7.95 -15.02
CA ILE A 125 -3.68 8.67 -14.98
C ILE A 125 -3.63 9.80 -13.94
N SER A 126 -2.40 10.16 -13.54
CA SER A 126 -2.03 11.38 -12.81
C SER A 126 -0.66 11.88 -13.27
N LYS A 127 -0.30 13.12 -12.89
CA LYS A 127 1.07 13.64 -12.98
C LYS A 127 1.78 13.48 -11.64
N ALA A 128 3.06 13.09 -11.67
CA ALA A 128 3.86 12.90 -10.47
C ALA A 128 5.31 13.33 -10.65
N TYR A 129 5.94 13.85 -9.60
CA TYR A 129 7.39 13.95 -9.54
C TYR A 129 7.95 12.62 -9.02
N VAL A 130 8.77 11.96 -9.84
CA VAL A 130 9.30 10.62 -9.56
C VAL A 130 10.81 10.64 -9.47
N SER A 131 11.35 9.93 -8.49
CA SER A 131 12.77 9.64 -8.36
C SER A 131 12.96 8.14 -8.17
N TYR A 132 13.79 7.52 -9.00
CA TYR A 132 14.08 6.10 -8.94
C TYR A 132 15.42 5.84 -8.22
N PRO A 133 15.54 4.75 -7.46
CA PRO A 133 16.82 4.36 -6.88
C PRO A 133 17.83 3.99 -7.96
N VAL A 134 19.11 4.25 -7.69
CA VAL A 134 20.23 3.88 -8.56
C VAL A 134 21.03 2.75 -7.91
N ALA A 135 21.47 1.78 -8.72
CA ALA A 135 22.35 0.71 -8.26
C ALA A 135 23.62 1.30 -7.61
N GLY A 136 23.97 0.82 -6.42
CA GLY A 136 25.10 1.37 -5.64
C GLY A 136 24.74 2.56 -4.74
N GLY A 137 23.49 3.02 -4.75
CA GLY A 137 22.96 4.03 -3.83
C GLY A 137 22.65 5.38 -4.49
N GLY A 138 21.78 6.14 -3.84
CA GLY A 138 21.25 7.40 -4.37
C GLY A 138 19.96 7.22 -5.18
N GLN A 139 19.50 8.32 -5.77
CA GLN A 139 18.27 8.38 -6.56
C GLN A 139 18.48 9.28 -7.79
N THR A 140 17.71 9.04 -8.84
CA THR A 140 17.64 9.95 -9.99
C THR A 140 17.09 11.32 -9.58
N PRO A 141 17.46 12.41 -10.28
CA PRO A 141 16.80 13.70 -10.11
C PRO A 141 15.28 13.54 -10.28
N PRO A 142 14.46 14.24 -9.47
CA PRO A 142 13.01 14.19 -9.62
C PRO A 142 12.56 14.67 -10.99
N GLU A 143 11.75 13.87 -11.68
CA GLU A 143 11.18 14.19 -13.00
C GLU A 143 9.65 14.21 -12.96
N LEU A 144 9.03 15.17 -13.65
CA LEU A 144 7.58 15.23 -13.80
C LEU A 144 7.11 14.27 -14.90
N VAL A 145 6.45 13.18 -14.53
CA VAL A 145 6.02 12.12 -15.45
C VAL A 145 4.51 11.89 -15.41
N THR A 146 3.98 11.16 -16.39
CA THR A 146 2.63 10.60 -16.33
C THR A 146 2.70 9.22 -15.67
N VAL A 147 1.85 8.97 -14.67
CA VAL A 147 1.70 7.66 -14.05
C VAL A 147 0.29 7.12 -14.22
N GLY A 148 0.14 5.80 -14.34
CA GLY A 148 -1.12 5.06 -14.40
C GLY A 148 -1.34 4.21 -13.17
N LEU A 149 -2.57 4.20 -12.64
CA LEU A 149 -2.93 3.38 -11.49
C LEU A 149 -2.96 1.90 -11.87
N VAL A 150 -2.25 1.06 -11.11
CA VAL A 150 -2.20 -0.40 -11.33
C VAL A 150 -2.78 -1.19 -10.16
N GLY A 151 -2.77 -0.65 -8.94
CA GLY A 151 -3.40 -1.28 -7.77
C GLY A 151 -3.93 -0.24 -6.80
N LEU A 152 -5.02 -0.55 -6.10
CA LEU A 152 -5.65 0.37 -5.14
C LEU A 152 -6.33 -0.39 -4.00
N HIS A 153 -5.95 -0.03 -2.78
CA HIS A 153 -6.72 -0.30 -1.57
C HIS A 153 -7.49 0.95 -1.15
N ILE A 154 -8.75 0.74 -0.76
CA ILE A 154 -9.56 1.71 -0.04
C ILE A 154 -10.00 1.05 1.26
N ILE A 155 -9.54 1.62 2.36
CA ILE A 155 -9.71 1.08 3.70
C ILE A 155 -10.54 2.11 4.47
N ARG A 156 -11.69 1.71 5.01
CA ARG A 156 -12.63 2.66 5.60
C ARG A 156 -13.17 2.19 6.94
N LYS A 157 -13.05 3.04 7.96
CA LYS A 157 -13.69 2.82 9.26
C LYS A 157 -15.11 3.37 9.27
N THR A 158 -16.03 2.61 9.86
CA THR A 158 -17.43 3.02 10.06
C THR A 158 -17.91 2.52 11.42
N PRO A 159 -19.05 2.99 11.95
CA PRO A 159 -19.51 2.57 13.27
C PRO A 159 -19.75 1.06 13.35
N ASN A 160 -20.14 0.44 12.22
CA ASN A 160 -20.42 -0.99 12.10
C ASN A 160 -19.21 -1.82 11.61
N ALA A 161 -18.05 -1.19 11.38
CA ALA A 161 -16.83 -1.86 10.96
C ALA A 161 -15.60 -1.19 11.60
N GLN A 162 -15.41 -1.46 12.89
CA GLN A 162 -14.30 -0.96 13.70
C GLN A 162 -12.96 -1.58 13.29
N GLN A 163 -12.98 -2.79 12.72
CA GLN A 163 -11.85 -3.45 12.03
C GLN A 163 -11.71 -2.99 10.56
N PHE A 164 -12.40 -1.93 10.16
CA PHE A 164 -12.44 -1.37 8.80
C PHE A 164 -13.06 -2.29 7.74
N PHE A 165 -13.62 -1.67 6.70
CA PHE A 165 -13.84 -2.30 5.40
C PHE A 165 -12.56 -2.21 4.59
N TRP A 166 -12.18 -3.27 3.89
CA TRP A 166 -10.97 -3.33 3.06
C TRP A 166 -11.37 -3.69 1.64
N SER A 167 -11.40 -2.72 0.74
CA SER A 167 -11.68 -2.96 -0.67
C SER A 167 -10.41 -2.87 -1.48
N THR A 168 -10.17 -3.84 -2.35
CA THR A 168 -8.99 -3.86 -3.22
C THR A 168 -9.37 -3.98 -4.69
N PHE A 169 -8.74 -3.15 -5.51
CA PHE A 169 -8.99 -3.02 -6.94
C PHE A 169 -7.67 -3.07 -7.71
N GLU A 170 -7.69 -3.60 -8.91
CA GLU A 170 -6.50 -3.68 -9.76
C GLU A 170 -6.85 -3.48 -11.23
N HIS A 171 -5.84 -3.11 -12.02
CA HIS A 171 -5.98 -2.99 -13.45
C HIS A 171 -6.00 -4.38 -14.10
N VAL A 172 -6.95 -4.63 -15.01
CA VAL A 172 -7.18 -5.97 -15.57
C VAL A 172 -6.01 -6.49 -16.42
N ASN A 173 -5.13 -5.62 -16.90
CA ASN A 173 -3.93 -6.01 -17.67
C ASN A 173 -2.65 -6.07 -16.81
N ASN A 174 -2.76 -6.15 -15.48
CA ASN A 174 -1.57 -6.32 -14.65
C ASN A 174 -0.85 -7.63 -14.92
N ASP A 175 -1.59 -8.74 -14.85
CA ASP A 175 -1.06 -10.10 -14.93
C ASP A 175 -2.17 -11.11 -15.30
N PRO A 176 -1.81 -12.30 -15.81
CA PRO A 176 -2.73 -13.42 -15.95
C PRO A 176 -2.91 -14.17 -14.62
N SER A 177 -4.02 -14.89 -14.51
CA SER A 177 -4.14 -15.95 -13.52
C SER A 177 -3.45 -17.24 -13.94
N THR A 178 -3.20 -18.11 -12.98
CA THR A 178 -2.77 -19.51 -13.25
C THR A 178 -3.72 -20.21 -14.21
N THR A 179 -5.02 -19.95 -14.11
CA THR A 179 -6.05 -20.48 -15.03
C THR A 179 -5.89 -19.93 -16.45
N ASP A 180 -5.60 -18.63 -16.60
CA ASP A 180 -5.39 -18.04 -17.93
C ASP A 180 -4.19 -18.64 -18.66
N ILE A 181 -3.11 -18.91 -17.91
CA ILE A 181 -1.92 -19.56 -18.45
C ILE A 181 -2.24 -21.00 -18.85
N GLN A 182 -2.89 -21.78 -17.97
CA GLN A 182 -3.25 -23.18 -18.24
C GLN A 182 -4.17 -23.34 -19.45
N ASN A 183 -5.15 -22.42 -19.59
CA ASN A 183 -6.12 -22.45 -20.68
C ASN A 183 -5.63 -21.72 -21.94
N GLN A 184 -4.43 -21.15 -21.93
CA GLN A 184 -3.88 -20.38 -23.05
C GLN A 184 -4.77 -19.18 -23.45
N THR A 185 -5.45 -18.56 -22.50
CA THR A 185 -6.36 -17.41 -22.70
C THR A 185 -5.67 -16.08 -22.39
N LEU A 186 -4.37 -15.99 -22.65
CA LEU A 186 -3.56 -14.81 -22.36
C LEU A 186 -3.99 -13.62 -23.22
N LYS A 187 -3.99 -12.43 -22.61
CA LYS A 187 -4.19 -11.16 -23.28
C LYS A 187 -2.98 -10.83 -24.16
N ALA A 188 -3.19 -9.90 -25.09
CA ALA A 188 -2.14 -9.43 -26.00
C ALA A 188 -0.93 -8.81 -25.27
N TRP A 189 -1.14 -8.22 -24.09
CA TRP A 189 -0.07 -7.65 -23.27
C TRP A 189 -0.49 -7.56 -21.80
N TYR A 190 0.52 -7.54 -20.93
CA TYR A 190 0.38 -7.29 -19.51
C TYR A 190 1.44 -6.28 -19.01
N THR A 191 1.14 -5.59 -17.92
CA THR A 191 2.07 -4.69 -17.24
C THR A 191 3.21 -5.46 -16.58
N TYR A 192 2.90 -6.61 -15.96
CA TYR A 192 3.82 -7.38 -15.09
C TYR A 192 4.01 -8.83 -15.52
N TYR A 193 3.52 -9.24 -16.69
CA TYR A 193 3.74 -10.59 -17.22
C TYR A 193 4.16 -10.57 -18.68
N ASN A 194 5.18 -11.37 -19.03
CA ASN A 194 5.63 -11.51 -20.40
C ASN A 194 5.44 -12.96 -20.87
N PRO A 195 4.48 -13.23 -21.78
CA PRO A 195 4.26 -14.59 -22.31
C PRO A 195 5.45 -15.12 -23.12
N ALA A 196 6.34 -14.22 -23.58
CA ALA A 196 7.57 -14.56 -24.30
C ALA A 196 8.80 -14.58 -23.38
N CYS A 197 8.62 -14.74 -22.06
CA CYS A 197 9.74 -14.84 -21.13
C CYS A 197 10.67 -16.01 -21.51
N ASN A 198 11.96 -15.72 -21.60
CA ASN A 198 13.00 -16.67 -21.95
C ASN A 198 13.87 -16.96 -20.69
N PRO A 199 13.80 -18.16 -20.09
CA PRO A 199 14.54 -18.48 -18.86
C PRO A 199 16.05 -18.37 -19.00
N GLN A 200 16.60 -18.47 -20.21
CA GLN A 200 18.04 -18.35 -20.44
C GLN A 200 18.51 -16.90 -20.28
N THR A 201 17.69 -15.93 -20.65
CA THR A 201 18.05 -14.49 -20.63
C THR A 201 17.43 -13.72 -19.48
N ASP A 202 16.30 -14.18 -18.95
CA ASP A 202 15.63 -13.56 -17.81
C ASP A 202 16.47 -13.69 -16.52
N TYR A 203 16.51 -12.62 -15.73
CA TYR A 203 17.29 -12.59 -14.48
C TYR A 203 16.76 -13.60 -13.46
N TYR A 204 15.43 -13.67 -13.32
CA TYR A 204 14.73 -14.57 -12.42
C TYR A 204 14.37 -15.92 -13.05
N LYS A 205 14.89 -16.22 -14.24
CA LYS A 205 14.63 -17.49 -14.95
C LYS A 205 13.14 -17.74 -15.19
N CYS A 206 12.37 -16.67 -15.38
CA CYS A 206 10.92 -16.68 -15.52
C CYS A 206 10.17 -17.26 -14.32
N GLU A 207 10.81 -17.30 -13.13
CA GLU A 207 10.13 -17.67 -11.89
C GLU A 207 9.03 -16.65 -11.57
N VAL A 208 7.81 -17.16 -11.38
CA VAL A 208 6.64 -16.32 -11.12
C VAL A 208 6.63 -15.83 -9.68
N ASN A 209 6.16 -14.60 -9.48
CA ASN A 209 6.08 -13.93 -8.18
C ASN A 209 7.40 -13.97 -7.40
N ARG A 210 8.54 -13.96 -8.11
CA ARG A 210 9.86 -14.00 -7.50
C ARG A 210 10.13 -12.68 -6.78
N ARG A 211 10.30 -12.74 -5.46
CA ARG A 211 10.61 -11.60 -4.60
C ARG A 211 12.05 -11.11 -4.82
N PRO A 212 12.27 -9.84 -5.23
CA PRO A 212 13.61 -9.26 -5.31
C PRO A 212 14.30 -9.20 -3.94
N VAL A 213 15.62 -9.36 -3.94
CA VAL A 213 16.46 -9.26 -2.74
C VAL A 213 17.17 -7.90 -2.71
N PRO A 214 16.81 -7.00 -1.77
CA PRO A 214 17.47 -5.70 -1.64
C PRO A 214 18.98 -5.80 -1.43
N GLY A 215 19.73 -4.97 -2.16
CA GLY A 215 21.19 -4.95 -2.14
C GLY A 215 21.86 -6.01 -3.01
N THR A 216 21.10 -6.96 -3.55
CA THR A 216 21.59 -8.04 -4.43
C THR A 216 21.05 -7.92 -5.83
N ASP A 217 19.72 -7.86 -5.95
CA ASP A 217 19.05 -7.88 -7.25
C ASP A 217 19.03 -6.48 -7.88
N PRO A 218 19.11 -6.38 -9.21
CA PRO A 218 19.05 -5.10 -9.89
C PRO A 218 17.61 -4.59 -9.96
N TYR A 219 17.43 -3.28 -9.81
CA TYR A 219 16.10 -2.65 -9.81
C TYR A 219 15.35 -2.79 -11.15
N ASP A 220 16.06 -2.97 -12.26
CA ASP A 220 15.50 -3.09 -13.60
C ASP A 220 15.20 -4.54 -14.02
N ALA A 221 15.43 -5.54 -13.15
CA ALA A 221 15.02 -6.91 -13.42
C ALA A 221 13.49 -7.06 -13.31
N PRO A 222 12.78 -7.36 -14.42
CA PRO A 222 11.33 -7.48 -14.40
C PRO A 222 10.87 -8.73 -13.66
N VAL A 223 9.77 -8.63 -12.91
CA VAL A 223 9.18 -9.78 -12.18
C VAL A 223 8.03 -10.35 -13.00
N GLN A 224 7.98 -11.68 -13.19
CA GLN A 224 6.81 -12.35 -13.78
C GLN A 224 5.70 -12.47 -12.73
N VAL A 225 4.70 -11.59 -12.75
CA VAL A 225 3.56 -11.66 -11.82
C VAL A 225 2.49 -12.60 -12.37
N VAL A 226 1.96 -13.46 -11.51
CA VAL A 226 0.81 -14.33 -11.81
C VAL A 226 -0.11 -14.37 -10.61
N ARG A 227 -1.41 -14.09 -10.83
CA ARG A 227 -2.46 -14.32 -9.84
C ARG A 227 -2.59 -15.81 -9.50
N THR A 228 -2.24 -16.17 -8.27
CA THR A 228 -2.34 -17.56 -7.78
C THR A 228 -3.73 -17.90 -7.25
N THR A 229 -4.42 -16.91 -6.69
CA THR A 229 -5.78 -17.07 -6.14
C THR A 229 -6.79 -16.43 -7.10
N PRO A 230 -7.66 -17.23 -7.74
CA PRO A 230 -8.64 -16.70 -8.70
C PRO A 230 -9.68 -15.83 -7.99
N LEU A 231 -10.26 -14.89 -8.72
CA LEU A 231 -11.40 -14.13 -8.21
C LEU A 231 -12.57 -15.08 -7.91
N SER A 232 -13.22 -14.86 -6.78
CA SER A 232 -14.28 -15.75 -6.32
C SER A 232 -15.47 -15.76 -7.29
N THR A 233 -15.92 -16.97 -7.62
CA THR A 233 -17.14 -17.26 -8.39
C THR A 233 -18.19 -17.97 -7.54
N SER A 234 -17.94 -18.12 -6.23
CA SER A 234 -18.86 -18.81 -5.32
C SER A 234 -20.19 -18.07 -5.20
N THR A 235 -21.29 -18.79 -4.96
CA THR A 235 -22.63 -18.19 -4.83
C THR A 235 -22.71 -17.14 -3.72
N ALA A 236 -21.99 -17.33 -2.62
CA ALA A 236 -22.00 -16.42 -1.48
C ALA A 236 -21.07 -15.20 -1.66
N ASN A 237 -20.08 -15.27 -2.56
CA ASN A 237 -19.14 -14.18 -2.82
C ASN A 237 -18.74 -14.13 -4.31
N ASN A 238 -19.70 -13.88 -5.22
CA ASN A 238 -19.42 -13.92 -6.66
C ASN A 238 -18.86 -12.59 -7.17
N ILE A 239 -17.56 -12.36 -6.95
CA ILE A 239 -16.85 -11.15 -7.37
C ILE A 239 -16.81 -11.01 -8.89
N VAL A 240 -16.66 -12.12 -9.62
CA VAL A 240 -16.63 -12.09 -11.09
C VAL A 240 -17.96 -11.57 -11.65
N ALA A 241 -19.09 -12.09 -11.17
CA ALA A 241 -20.41 -11.60 -11.59
C ALA A 241 -20.67 -10.14 -11.16
N LEU A 242 -20.18 -9.74 -9.97
CA LEU A 242 -20.27 -8.36 -9.52
C LEU A 242 -19.51 -7.41 -10.45
N ASN A 243 -18.25 -7.73 -10.81
CA ASN A 243 -17.47 -6.93 -11.76
C ASN A 243 -18.19 -6.81 -13.11
N GLN A 244 -18.74 -7.90 -13.65
CA GLN A 244 -19.49 -7.87 -14.91
C GLN A 244 -20.71 -6.95 -14.84
N SER A 245 -21.46 -6.99 -13.74
CA SER A 245 -22.63 -6.12 -13.52
C SER A 245 -22.25 -4.64 -13.43
N VAL A 246 -21.18 -4.34 -12.67
CA VAL A 246 -20.67 -2.98 -12.52
C VAL A 246 -20.12 -2.44 -13.83
N TRP A 247 -19.33 -3.22 -14.56
CA TRP A 247 -18.85 -2.83 -15.89
C TRP A 247 -19.97 -2.58 -16.88
N SER A 248 -21.02 -3.40 -16.87
CA SER A 248 -22.19 -3.18 -17.73
C SER A 248 -22.87 -1.84 -17.41
N THR A 249 -22.99 -1.51 -16.13
CA THR A 249 -23.54 -0.22 -15.68
C THR A 249 -22.65 0.95 -16.08
N ILE A 250 -21.33 0.84 -15.90
CA ILE A 250 -20.36 1.86 -16.31
C ILE A 250 -20.39 2.04 -17.83
N ALA A 251 -20.39 0.97 -18.61
CA ALA A 251 -20.40 1.02 -20.07
C ALA A 251 -21.69 1.66 -20.61
N ALA A 252 -22.83 1.38 -19.99
CA ALA A 252 -24.10 2.01 -20.33
C ALA A 252 -24.08 3.53 -20.09
N ALA A 253 -23.40 4.00 -19.03
CA ALA A 253 -23.26 5.41 -18.73
C ALA A 253 -22.16 6.12 -19.55
N ASN A 254 -21.03 5.45 -19.76
CA ASN A 254 -19.89 5.92 -20.52
C ASN A 254 -19.04 4.74 -21.02
N PRO A 255 -19.17 4.33 -22.30
CA PRO A 255 -18.43 3.21 -22.86
C PRO A 255 -16.91 3.47 -22.97
N ASN A 256 -16.48 4.73 -22.87
CA ASN A 256 -15.07 5.13 -22.87
C ASN A 256 -14.53 5.34 -21.44
N SER A 257 -15.25 4.90 -20.42
CA SER A 257 -14.80 5.03 -19.03
C SER A 257 -13.58 4.16 -18.78
N VAL A 258 -12.52 4.79 -18.25
CA VAL A 258 -11.29 4.08 -17.89
C VAL A 258 -11.50 3.01 -16.81
N PHE A 259 -12.58 3.13 -16.01
CA PHE A 259 -12.92 2.17 -14.96
C PHE A 259 -13.41 0.81 -15.51
N LEU A 260 -13.66 0.71 -16.83
CA LEU A 260 -13.86 -0.58 -17.49
C LEU A 260 -12.56 -1.43 -17.53
N ASN A 261 -11.40 -0.82 -17.27
CA ASN A 261 -10.11 -1.53 -17.20
C ASN A 261 -9.69 -1.88 -15.77
N TYR A 262 -10.57 -1.73 -14.79
CA TYR A 262 -10.30 -2.04 -13.38
C TYR A 262 -11.32 -3.01 -12.84
N GLN A 263 -10.88 -3.96 -12.02
CA GLN A 263 -11.73 -4.94 -11.35
C GLN A 263 -11.60 -4.85 -9.84
N LEU A 264 -12.70 -5.11 -9.13
CA LEU A 264 -12.67 -5.45 -7.71
C LEU A 264 -12.05 -6.83 -7.56
N VAL A 265 -11.06 -6.96 -6.68
CA VAL A 265 -10.49 -8.25 -6.28
C VAL A 265 -11.35 -8.89 -5.19
N ASN A 266 -11.61 -8.13 -4.12
CA ASN A 266 -12.59 -8.47 -3.08
C ASN A 266 -12.85 -7.28 -2.16
N THR A 267 -13.83 -7.42 -1.28
CA THR A 267 -13.99 -6.55 -0.11
C THR A 267 -13.99 -7.41 1.15
N LEU A 268 -13.15 -7.07 2.13
CA LEU A 268 -13.20 -7.66 3.47
C LEU A 268 -14.02 -6.77 4.40
N TRP A 269 -14.82 -7.38 5.27
CA TRP A 269 -15.54 -6.68 6.33
C TRP A 269 -15.57 -7.51 7.62
N PRO A 270 -15.62 -6.88 8.81
CA PRO A 270 -15.79 -7.62 10.06
C PRO A 270 -17.24 -8.06 10.27
N ASN A 271 -17.41 -9.27 10.79
CA ASN A 271 -18.70 -9.73 11.33
C ASN A 271 -18.79 -9.53 12.85
N ALA A 272 -17.66 -9.40 13.54
CA ALA A 272 -17.56 -9.16 14.97
C ALA A 272 -16.93 -7.79 15.20
N ASN A 273 -17.79 -6.79 15.33
CA ASN A 273 -17.41 -5.40 15.42
C ASN A 273 -16.94 -5.02 16.85
N THR A 274 -15.67 -4.69 17.04
CA THR A 274 -15.13 -4.32 18.36
C THR A 274 -14.23 -3.09 18.30
N SER A 275 -14.42 -2.13 19.21
CA SER A 275 -13.47 -1.03 19.40
C SER A 275 -12.22 -1.51 20.13
N ILE A 276 -11.12 -0.78 19.97
CA ILE A 276 -9.85 -1.11 20.61
C ILE A 276 -9.85 -0.57 22.04
N PRO A 277 -9.73 -1.43 23.07
CA PRO A 277 -9.65 -0.98 24.44
C PRO A 277 -8.31 -0.28 24.73
N PRO A 278 -8.27 0.64 25.72
CA PRO A 278 -7.00 1.19 26.19
C PRO A 278 -6.01 0.09 26.60
N GLY A 279 -4.75 0.26 26.21
CA GLY A 279 -3.68 -0.70 26.50
C GLY A 279 -3.69 -1.97 25.65
N ALA A 280 -4.54 -2.07 24.62
CA ALA A 280 -4.52 -3.19 23.69
C ALA A 280 -3.15 -3.36 23.03
N SER A 281 -2.71 -4.61 22.90
CA SER A 281 -1.47 -4.97 22.24
C SER A 281 -1.72 -5.74 20.95
N THR A 282 -0.71 -5.76 20.08
CA THR A 282 -0.73 -6.55 18.84
C THR A 282 -0.53 -8.05 19.14
N PRO A 283 -1.17 -8.95 18.38
CA PRO A 283 -2.14 -8.67 17.33
C PRO A 283 -3.53 -8.34 17.90
N LEU A 284 -4.24 -7.43 17.24
CA LEU A 284 -5.67 -7.20 17.47
C LEU A 284 -6.51 -8.34 16.88
N THR A 285 -7.78 -8.45 17.29
CA THR A 285 -8.74 -9.37 16.65
C THR A 285 -9.00 -8.94 15.20
N ASP A 286 -9.18 -9.87 14.27
CA ASP A 286 -9.59 -9.55 12.90
C ASP A 286 -11.10 -9.26 12.77
N GLY A 287 -11.86 -9.35 13.88
CA GLY A 287 -13.31 -9.16 13.88
C GLY A 287 -14.06 -10.20 13.06
N ASN A 288 -13.53 -11.43 12.96
CA ASN A 288 -14.11 -12.50 12.13
C ASN A 288 -14.32 -12.04 10.69
N ALA A 289 -13.23 -11.63 10.04
CA ALA A 289 -13.22 -11.05 8.71
C ALA A 289 -13.94 -11.94 7.70
N GLN A 290 -14.77 -11.33 6.85
CA GLN A 290 -15.47 -11.99 5.76
C GLN A 290 -15.05 -11.43 4.40
N PRO A 291 -14.90 -12.29 3.38
CA PRO A 291 -14.78 -13.74 3.51
C PRO A 291 -13.58 -14.14 4.40
N PRO A 292 -13.65 -15.29 5.10
CA PRO A 292 -12.52 -15.75 5.92
C PRO A 292 -11.36 -16.16 5.01
N GLU A 293 -10.12 -15.99 5.49
CA GLU A 293 -8.90 -16.28 4.72
C GLU A 293 -8.88 -17.70 4.18
N THR A 294 -9.36 -18.67 4.96
CA THR A 294 -9.45 -20.08 4.58
C THR A 294 -10.38 -20.36 3.40
N GLN A 295 -11.32 -19.47 3.12
CA GLN A 295 -12.21 -19.57 1.96
C GLN A 295 -11.71 -18.78 0.77
N GLN A 296 -11.24 -17.54 1.01
CA GLN A 296 -10.76 -16.65 -0.04
C GLN A 296 -9.65 -15.75 0.51
N PRO A 297 -8.37 -16.12 0.29
CA PRO A 297 -7.27 -15.18 0.42
C PRO A 297 -7.51 -13.98 -0.49
N VAL A 298 -7.41 -12.77 0.05
CA VAL A 298 -7.65 -11.54 -0.70
C VAL A 298 -6.32 -10.83 -0.87
N ALA A 299 -5.78 -10.93 -2.09
CA ALA A 299 -4.53 -10.28 -2.44
C ALA A 299 -4.66 -9.55 -3.77
N ASN A 300 -4.30 -8.27 -3.76
CA ASN A 300 -4.00 -7.52 -4.96
C ASN A 300 -2.66 -8.03 -5.50
N THR A 301 -2.60 -8.34 -6.78
CA THR A 301 -1.37 -8.92 -7.35
C THR A 301 -0.20 -7.95 -7.39
N ILE A 302 -0.47 -6.65 -7.20
CA ILE A 302 0.54 -5.58 -7.25
C ILE A 302 0.86 -5.03 -5.86
N LEU A 303 -0.13 -4.97 -4.96
CA LEU A 303 0.09 -4.47 -3.59
C LEU A 303 0.54 -5.57 -2.61
N GLU A 304 0.27 -6.84 -2.94
CA GLU A 304 0.62 -8.06 -2.18
C GLU A 304 1.19 -9.15 -3.10
N THR A 305 2.00 -8.77 -4.10
CA THR A 305 2.63 -9.67 -5.09
C THR A 305 3.23 -10.91 -4.43
N TYR A 306 3.88 -10.71 -3.28
CA TYR A 306 4.65 -11.75 -2.60
C TYR A 306 3.96 -12.33 -1.36
N HIS A 307 2.68 -12.02 -1.18
CA HIS A 307 1.84 -12.45 -0.04
C HIS A 307 0.42 -12.81 -0.50
N GLN A 308 0.28 -13.51 -1.63
CA GLN A 308 -1.03 -13.77 -2.25
C GLN A 308 -1.94 -14.79 -1.51
N THR A 309 -1.45 -15.36 -0.42
CA THR A 309 -2.14 -16.41 0.36
C THR A 309 -2.70 -15.91 1.70
N ILE A 310 -2.55 -14.63 2.01
CA ILE A 310 -3.10 -14.02 3.23
C ILE A 310 -4.21 -13.02 2.88
N ASN A 311 -4.98 -12.60 3.88
CA ASN A 311 -5.89 -11.46 3.76
C ASN A 311 -5.28 -10.18 4.38
N CYS A 312 -5.88 -9.02 4.09
CA CYS A 312 -5.39 -7.74 4.59
C CYS A 312 -5.34 -7.68 6.13
N LEU A 313 -6.39 -8.17 6.80
CA LEU A 313 -6.51 -8.11 8.25
C LEU A 313 -5.50 -9.00 8.98
N THR A 314 -5.06 -10.11 8.40
CA THR A 314 -4.01 -10.97 8.94
C THR A 314 -2.71 -10.21 9.14
N CYS A 315 -2.37 -9.29 8.22
CA CYS A 315 -1.20 -8.42 8.37
C CYS A 315 -1.53 -7.22 9.29
N HIS A 316 -2.63 -6.52 9.01
CA HIS A 316 -2.98 -5.26 9.68
C HIS A 316 -3.37 -5.42 11.16
N ALA A 317 -3.80 -6.60 11.60
CA ALA A 317 -3.99 -6.91 13.02
C ALA A 317 -2.73 -6.69 13.86
N SER A 318 -1.55 -6.79 13.22
CA SER A 318 -0.25 -6.60 13.88
C SER A 318 0.29 -5.16 13.75
N ALA A 319 -0.53 -4.19 13.34
CA ALA A 319 -0.12 -2.79 13.24
C ALA A 319 0.25 -2.22 14.63
N PRO A 320 1.52 -1.84 14.86
CA PRO A 320 1.96 -1.32 16.14
C PRO A 320 1.95 0.21 16.16
N ILE A 321 1.94 0.79 17.37
CA ILE A 321 2.42 2.16 17.56
C ILE A 321 3.93 2.23 17.33
N ALA A 322 4.45 3.43 17.10
CA ALA A 322 5.88 3.67 17.08
C ALA A 322 6.49 3.47 18.48
N THR A 323 7.63 2.79 18.52
CA THR A 323 8.47 2.75 19.72
C THR A 323 9.17 4.10 19.87
N PRO A 324 9.00 4.83 20.98
CA PRO A 324 9.80 6.03 21.23
C PRO A 324 11.27 5.64 21.24
N GLY A 325 12.05 6.16 20.30
CA GLY A 325 13.49 5.86 20.25
C GLY A 325 14.14 6.26 21.58
N THR A 326 14.82 5.31 22.22
CA THR A 326 16.01 5.69 23.00
C THR A 326 16.96 6.40 22.03
N PRO A 327 17.50 7.58 22.38
CA PRO A 327 18.43 8.26 21.50
C PRO A 327 19.69 7.41 21.40
N GLU A 328 19.85 6.64 20.31
CA GLU A 328 21.18 6.21 19.93
C GLU A 328 21.95 7.47 19.54
N LEU A 329 22.85 7.89 20.42
CA LEU A 329 23.94 8.79 20.10
C LEU A 329 24.70 8.21 18.89
N ARG A 330 24.33 8.59 17.67
CA ARG A 330 25.23 8.50 16.53
C ARG A 330 26.25 9.62 16.66
N VAL A 331 27.24 9.41 17.52
CA VAL A 331 28.51 10.12 17.38
C VAL A 331 29.08 9.65 16.04
N VAL A 332 28.97 10.48 15.01
CA VAL A 332 29.66 10.26 13.74
C VAL A 332 31.15 10.53 13.99
N VAL A 333 31.87 9.55 14.54
CA VAL A 333 33.31 9.49 14.35
C VAL A 333 33.53 8.79 13.02
N ARG A 334 33.81 9.56 11.97
CA ARG A 334 34.25 9.01 10.69
C ARG A 334 35.54 8.21 10.92
N ARG A 335 35.45 6.89 10.82
CA ARG A 335 36.58 6.04 10.43
C ARG A 335 36.10 5.02 9.39
N PRO A 336 36.91 4.77 8.35
CA PRO A 336 36.55 3.82 7.31
C PRO A 336 36.83 2.41 7.84
N SER A 337 35.83 1.56 7.93
CA SER A 337 36.06 0.12 8.04
C SER A 337 34.96 -0.67 7.34
N SER A 338 35.43 -1.48 6.42
CA SER A 338 34.78 -2.61 5.77
C SER A 338 34.22 -3.60 6.80
N GLU A 339 32.89 -3.66 6.94
CA GLU A 339 32.21 -4.84 7.48
C GLU A 339 30.81 -4.97 6.83
N PRO A 340 30.37 -6.18 6.47
CA PRO A 340 29.08 -6.37 5.82
C PRO A 340 27.94 -6.11 6.80
N ALA A 341 26.90 -5.42 6.33
CA ALA A 341 25.66 -5.25 7.09
C ALA A 341 25.06 -6.63 7.44
N LYS A 342 24.85 -6.86 8.74
CA LYS A 342 24.15 -8.05 9.24
C LYS A 342 22.71 -8.07 8.71
N PRO A 343 22.20 -9.22 8.24
CA PRO A 343 20.82 -9.34 7.79
C PRO A 343 19.87 -9.16 8.98
N LEU A 344 18.82 -8.36 8.78
CA LEU A 344 17.63 -8.38 9.64
C LEU A 344 16.99 -9.76 9.51
N SER A 345 17.27 -10.63 10.48
CA SER A 345 16.68 -11.96 10.55
C SER A 345 15.18 -11.85 10.80
N ALA A 346 14.38 -12.42 9.90
CA ALA A 346 13.04 -12.87 10.22
C ALA A 346 13.13 -13.88 11.38
N GLY A 347 12.46 -13.57 12.49
CA GLY A 347 12.50 -14.38 13.71
C GLY A 347 12.92 -13.58 14.93
N ALA A 348 12.11 -12.59 15.31
CA ALA A 348 12.08 -12.12 16.69
C ALA A 348 10.67 -12.39 17.20
N THR A 349 10.56 -13.16 18.28
CA THR A 349 9.41 -13.12 19.19
C THR A 349 9.27 -11.67 19.64
N SER A 350 8.47 -10.87 18.93
CA SER A 350 8.25 -9.48 19.30
C SER A 350 7.46 -9.48 20.60
N GLU A 351 8.02 -8.89 21.66
CA GLU A 351 7.21 -8.45 22.78
C GLU A 351 6.02 -7.67 22.22
N ALA A 352 4.81 -7.98 22.70
CA ALA A 352 3.60 -7.39 22.16
C ALA A 352 3.67 -5.86 22.27
N SER A 353 3.68 -5.16 21.13
CA SER A 353 3.63 -3.70 21.10
C SER A 353 2.20 -3.23 21.33
N LEU A 354 2.00 -2.00 21.82
CA LEU A 354 0.68 -1.39 21.84
C LEU A 354 0.16 -1.24 20.40
N ALA A 355 -1.12 -1.50 20.19
CA ALA A 355 -1.73 -1.54 18.87
C ALA A 355 -2.20 -0.17 18.36
N SER A 356 -2.29 -0.03 17.05
CA SER A 356 -2.56 1.24 16.35
C SER A 356 -3.73 1.21 15.35
N ASP A 357 -4.88 0.67 15.76
CA ASP A 357 -6.11 0.66 14.97
C ASP A 357 -5.98 0.16 13.53
N TYR A 358 -5.25 -0.95 13.39
CA TYR A 358 -5.00 -1.62 12.10
C TYR A 358 -4.24 -0.73 11.10
N SER A 359 -3.67 0.40 11.53
CA SER A 359 -2.94 1.34 10.68
C SER A 359 -1.45 1.32 10.96
N PHE A 360 -0.67 0.92 9.96
CA PHE A 360 0.80 0.95 10.04
C PHE A 360 1.36 2.38 10.01
N LEU A 361 0.56 3.41 9.73
CA LEU A 361 1.02 4.81 9.70
C LEU A 361 1.56 5.27 11.06
N PHE A 362 1.02 4.75 12.16
CA PHE A 362 1.47 5.11 13.51
C PHE A 362 2.87 4.58 13.81
N GLY A 363 3.21 3.37 13.36
CA GLY A 363 4.54 2.77 13.52
C GLY A 363 5.67 3.56 12.84
N GLU A 364 5.32 4.42 11.86
CA GLU A 364 6.25 5.27 11.12
C GLU A 364 6.47 6.66 11.76
N ALA A 365 5.83 6.92 12.90
CA ALA A 365 6.08 8.13 13.66
C ALA A 365 7.50 8.14 14.21
N GLN A 366 8.07 9.35 14.33
CA GLN A 366 9.40 9.54 14.89
C GLN A 366 9.29 10.53 16.05
N SER A 367 10.10 10.35 17.08
CA SER A 367 10.26 11.38 18.11
C SER A 367 10.94 12.61 17.50
N PRO A 368 10.54 13.84 17.87
CA PRO A 368 11.33 15.03 17.56
C PRO A 368 12.74 14.86 18.16
N PRO A 369 13.78 15.39 17.51
CA PRO A 369 15.13 15.33 18.04
C PRO A 369 15.17 16.06 19.39
N VAL A 370 15.82 15.45 20.37
CA VAL A 370 16.06 16.10 21.67
C VAL A 370 16.93 17.33 21.39
N VAL A 371 16.35 18.51 21.51
CA VAL A 371 17.13 19.75 21.52
C VAL A 371 17.68 19.85 22.94
N GLU A 372 18.91 19.37 23.15
CA GLU A 372 19.66 19.72 24.34
C GLU A 372 19.81 21.24 24.34
N LYS A 373 19.18 21.90 25.31
CA LYS A 373 19.47 23.30 25.60
C LYS A 373 20.92 23.33 26.10
N GLN A 374 21.82 23.87 25.29
CA GLN A 374 23.16 24.27 25.75
C GLN A 374 23.06 25.43 26.73
#